data_AF-A0A429IGP1-F1
#
_entry.id   AF-A0A429IGP1-F1
#
_cell.length_a   1.000
_cell.length_b   1.000
_cell.length_c   1.000
_cell.angle_alpha   90.00
_cell.angle_beta   90.00
_cell.angle_gamma   90.00
#
_symmetry.space_group_name_H-M   'P 1'
#
loop_
_entity.id
_entity.type
_entity.pdbx_description
1 polymer ?
#
loop_
_entity_poly.entity_id
_entity_poly.type
_entity_poly.pdbx_seq_one_letter_code
_entity_poly.pdbx_strand_id
1 'polypeptide(L)'
;MVSSLSHADKMAGGIEQIRLANRLHEMGIRDISFEIKGDVELKPGVRTGEKTDLDVMARDADGRVHGYQFKEIKNPKKLVKKVFDNIKQLDESGADFKTFVIDTKGTMAEHEALRAHQRLTEVYGNTNIQFIVRVEDGILIIPPNGKFLPEGTL
;
A
#
# COMPACT_ATOMS: atom_id res chain seq x y z
N MET A 1 7.85 -23.82 -30.36
CA MET A 1 6.86 -23.29 -29.41
C MET A 1 7.22 -21.83 -29.19
N VAL A 2 6.39 -20.90 -29.68
CA VAL A 2 6.71 -19.46 -29.65
C VAL A 2 6.55 -18.98 -28.21
N SER A 3 7.65 -18.48 -27.65
CA SER A 3 7.74 -17.91 -26.29
C SER A 3 6.78 -16.73 -26.16
N SER A 4 5.74 -16.87 -25.34
CA SER A 4 4.80 -15.80 -25.02
C SER A 4 5.25 -14.91 -23.85
N LEU A 5 6.55 -14.89 -23.52
CA LEU A 5 7.11 -14.02 -22.48
C LEU A 5 7.60 -12.65 -22.98
N SER A 6 7.28 -12.29 -24.23
CA SER A 6 7.56 -10.95 -24.74
C SER A 6 6.37 -10.02 -24.52
N HIS A 7 6.14 -9.54 -23.29
CA HIS A 7 5.47 -8.26 -22.99
C HIS A 7 5.75 -7.88 -21.52
N ALA A 8 6.86 -7.16 -21.29
CA ALA A 8 7.10 -6.47 -20.04
C ALA A 8 6.21 -5.21 -19.98
N ASP A 9 4.92 -5.32 -19.65
CA ASP A 9 4.15 -4.12 -19.24
C ASP A 9 2.81 -4.35 -18.49
N LYS A 10 2.53 -5.55 -17.94
CA LYS A 10 1.38 -5.76 -17.02
C LYS A 10 1.64 -6.66 -15.81
N MET A 11 2.90 -6.99 -15.53
CA MET A 11 3.25 -7.98 -14.48
C MET A 11 3.62 -7.38 -13.11
N ALA A 12 3.70 -6.06 -12.94
CA ALA A 12 4.32 -5.45 -11.76
C ALA A 12 3.40 -5.29 -10.53
N GLY A 13 2.08 -5.10 -10.70
CA GLY A 13 1.16 -4.86 -9.57
C GLY A 13 0.61 -6.13 -8.91
N GLY A 14 -0.07 -6.98 -9.69
CA GLY A 14 -0.75 -8.17 -9.17
C GLY A 14 0.18 -9.22 -8.54
N ILE A 15 1.43 -9.31 -9.01
CA ILE A 15 2.42 -10.21 -8.39
C ILE A 15 2.77 -9.75 -6.96
N GLU A 16 2.88 -8.45 -6.73
CA GLU A 16 3.19 -7.91 -5.41
C GLU A 16 2.03 -8.11 -4.42
N GLN A 17 0.79 -7.97 -4.90
CA GLN A 17 -0.40 -8.31 -4.11
C GLN A 17 -0.35 -9.79 -3.67
N ILE A 18 -0.04 -10.72 -4.59
CA ILE A 18 0.08 -12.16 -4.30
C ILE A 18 1.24 -12.44 -3.34
N ARG A 19 2.39 -11.80 -3.52
CA ARG A 19 3.56 -11.95 -2.62
C ARG A 19 3.24 -11.50 -1.21
N LEU A 20 2.54 -10.37 -1.06
CA LEU A 20 2.07 -9.91 0.25
C LEU A 20 1.12 -10.94 0.86
N ALA A 21 0.10 -11.37 0.13
CA ALA A 21 -0.87 -12.35 0.62
C ALA A 21 -0.22 -13.68 1.04
N ASN A 22 0.74 -14.19 0.28
CA ASN A 22 1.49 -15.40 0.63
C ASN A 22 2.25 -15.20 1.95
N ARG A 23 2.93 -14.07 2.12
CA ARG A 23 3.65 -13.76 3.37
C ARG A 23 2.68 -13.67 4.56
N LEU A 24 1.54 -13.00 4.38
CA LEU A 24 0.52 -12.90 5.42
C LEU A 24 -0.02 -14.29 5.80
N HIS A 25 -0.25 -15.14 4.81
CA HIS A 25 -0.68 -16.52 5.01
C HIS A 25 0.38 -17.37 5.75
N GLU A 26 1.66 -17.21 5.42
CA GLU A 26 2.78 -17.83 6.13
C GLU A 26 2.89 -17.35 7.59
N MET A 27 2.47 -16.11 7.87
CA MET A 27 2.36 -15.54 9.22
C MET A 27 1.10 -16.00 9.98
N GLY A 28 0.30 -16.90 9.41
CA GLY A 28 -0.93 -17.41 10.04
C GLY A 28 -2.17 -16.56 9.78
N ILE A 29 -2.08 -15.46 9.04
CA ILE A 29 -3.23 -14.61 8.69
C ILE A 29 -4.00 -15.24 7.53
N ARG A 30 -5.27 -15.58 7.77
CA ARG A 30 -6.09 -16.30 6.78
C ARG A 30 -7.21 -15.46 6.16
N ASP A 31 -7.68 -14.44 6.88
CA ASP A 31 -8.67 -13.50 6.34
C ASP A 31 -7.94 -12.45 5.49
N ILE A 32 -7.77 -12.77 4.21
CA ILE A 32 -7.13 -11.95 3.20
C ILE A 32 -8.08 -11.79 2.02
N SER A 33 -8.31 -10.56 1.59
CA SER A 33 -9.15 -10.20 0.44
C SER A 33 -8.39 -9.30 -0.54
N PHE A 34 -8.82 -9.28 -1.80
CA PHE A 34 -8.20 -8.51 -2.88
C PHE A 34 -9.22 -7.59 -3.54
N GLU A 35 -8.74 -6.48 -4.12
CA GLU A 35 -9.53 -5.58 -4.96
C GLU A 35 -10.83 -5.08 -4.28
N ILE A 36 -10.71 -4.57 -3.06
CA ILE A 36 -11.82 -4.00 -2.29
C ILE A 36 -12.11 -2.59 -2.82
N LYS A 37 -13.31 -2.40 -3.36
CA LYS A 37 -13.78 -1.12 -3.90
C LYS A 37 -14.82 -0.48 -2.96
N GLY A 38 -15.28 0.73 -3.29
CA GLY A 38 -16.26 1.48 -2.52
C GLY A 38 -17.60 0.78 -2.29
N ASP A 39 -18.36 1.34 -1.34
CA ASP A 39 -19.71 0.93 -0.94
C ASP A 39 -19.90 -0.50 -0.41
N VAL A 40 -18.83 -1.16 0.04
CA VAL A 40 -18.88 -2.47 0.71
C VAL A 40 -18.77 -2.35 2.23
N GLU A 41 -19.27 -3.35 2.96
CA GLU A 41 -19.02 -3.46 4.41
C GLU A 41 -17.67 -4.12 4.63
N LEU A 42 -16.71 -3.38 5.21
CA LEU A 42 -15.34 -3.82 5.44
C LEU A 42 -15.23 -4.67 6.72
N LYS A 43 -15.98 -4.27 7.74
CA LYS A 43 -16.13 -4.95 9.03
C LYS A 43 -17.48 -4.54 9.65
N PRO A 44 -18.01 -5.28 10.64
CA PRO A 44 -19.33 -5.00 11.19
C PRO A 44 -19.56 -3.52 11.51
N GLY A 45 -20.52 -2.90 10.83
CA GLY A 45 -20.88 -1.49 11.02
C GLY A 45 -19.95 -0.46 10.37
N VAL A 46 -18.93 -0.88 9.61
CA VAL A 46 -18.00 0.02 8.90
C VAL A 46 -18.07 -0.24 7.40
N ARG A 47 -18.56 0.75 6.67
CA ARG A 47 -18.61 0.74 5.20
C ARG A 47 -17.53 1.62 4.61
N THR A 48 -16.97 1.16 3.51
CA THR A 48 -16.02 1.90 2.68
C THR A 48 -16.72 3.08 1.99
N GLY A 49 -16.08 4.24 1.87
CA GLY A 49 -16.57 5.34 1.03
C GLY A 49 -16.42 5.05 -0.46
N GLU A 50 -17.11 5.81 -1.30
CA GLU A 50 -17.20 5.63 -2.77
C GLU A 50 -15.81 5.55 -3.44
N LYS A 51 -14.82 6.30 -2.96
CA LYS A 51 -13.49 6.35 -3.58
C LYS A 51 -12.53 5.28 -3.10
N THR A 52 -12.99 4.39 -2.21
CA THR A 52 -12.17 3.33 -1.67
C THR A 52 -11.64 2.44 -2.78
N ASP A 53 -10.35 2.17 -2.70
CA ASP A 53 -9.65 1.26 -3.58
C ASP A 53 -8.50 0.66 -2.78
N LEU A 54 -8.67 -0.60 -2.37
CA LEU A 54 -7.63 -1.39 -1.71
C LEU A 54 -7.29 -2.58 -2.62
N ASP A 55 -6.03 -2.68 -2.98
CA ASP A 55 -5.50 -3.82 -3.70
C ASP A 55 -5.50 -5.10 -2.83
N VAL A 56 -5.13 -4.97 -1.55
CA VAL A 56 -5.15 -6.07 -0.57
C VAL A 56 -5.73 -5.58 0.76
N MET A 57 -6.53 -6.42 1.39
CA MET A 57 -6.98 -6.26 2.76
C MET A 57 -6.64 -7.53 3.55
N ALA A 58 -6.23 -7.37 4.81
CA ALA A 58 -6.09 -8.48 5.74
C ALA A 58 -6.67 -8.11 7.10
N ARG A 59 -7.19 -9.11 7.82
CA ARG A 59 -7.70 -8.95 9.18
C ARG A 59 -6.79 -9.69 10.17
N ASP A 60 -6.39 -9.01 11.22
CA ASP A 60 -5.63 -9.63 12.31
C ASP A 60 -6.54 -10.40 13.29
N ALA A 61 -5.95 -11.06 14.27
CA ALA A 61 -6.66 -11.85 15.27
C ALA A 61 -7.61 -11.02 16.14
N ASP A 62 -7.33 -9.72 16.31
CA ASP A 62 -8.17 -8.78 17.05
C ASP A 62 -9.33 -8.22 16.20
N GLY A 63 -9.43 -8.65 14.93
CA GLY A 63 -10.43 -8.19 13.99
C GLY A 63 -10.11 -6.84 13.34
N ARG A 64 -8.91 -6.29 13.57
CA ARG A 64 -8.45 -5.02 12.98
C ARG A 64 -8.06 -5.23 11.53
N VAL A 65 -8.40 -4.26 10.69
CA VAL A 65 -8.23 -4.33 9.25
C VAL A 65 -6.99 -3.56 8.81
N HIS A 66 -6.10 -4.26 8.13
CA HIS A 66 -4.95 -3.71 7.41
C HIS A 66 -5.29 -3.60 5.93
N GLY A 67 -5.34 -2.37 5.40
CA GLY A 67 -5.58 -2.07 4.00
C GLY A 67 -4.32 -1.61 3.28
N TYR A 68 -4.08 -2.15 2.09
CA TYR A 68 -2.91 -1.87 1.27
C TYR A 68 -3.32 -1.40 -0.12
N GLN A 69 -2.68 -0.33 -0.58
CA GLN A 69 -2.77 0.12 -1.97
C GLN A 69 -1.36 0.21 -2.56
N PHE A 70 -1.16 -0.48 -3.67
CA PHE A 70 0.10 -0.50 -4.42
C PHE A 70 0.07 0.55 -5.53
N LYS A 71 1.18 1.25 -5.72
CA LYS A 71 1.35 2.20 -6.84
C LYS A 71 2.75 2.09 -7.42
N GLU A 72 2.84 2.07 -8.75
CA GLU A 72 4.09 2.26 -9.47
C GLU A 72 4.18 3.71 -9.98
N ILE A 73 5.29 4.39 -9.68
CA ILE A 73 5.54 5.79 -10.03
C ILE A 73 6.86 5.87 -10.81
N LYS A 74 6.74 5.91 -12.14
CA LYS A 74 7.91 5.97 -13.04
C LYS A 74 8.73 7.27 -12.91
N ASN A 75 8.12 8.36 -12.46
CA ASN A 75 8.80 9.66 -12.30
C ASN A 75 8.86 10.07 -10.82
N PRO A 76 10.05 10.07 -10.17
CA PRO A 76 10.18 10.37 -8.74
C PRO A 76 9.64 11.75 -8.37
N LYS A 77 9.74 12.75 -9.26
CA LYS A 77 9.22 14.11 -9.02
C LYS A 77 7.71 14.15 -8.85
N LYS A 78 6.99 13.14 -9.35
CA LYS A 78 5.53 13.03 -9.24
C LYS A 78 5.07 12.24 -8.02
N LEU A 79 5.98 11.67 -7.22
CA LEU A 79 5.64 10.79 -6.11
C LEU A 79 4.60 11.40 -5.18
N VAL A 80 4.91 12.55 -4.58
CA VAL A 80 4.03 13.18 -3.60
C VAL A 80 2.70 13.60 -4.23
N LYS A 81 2.74 14.16 -5.45
CA LYS A 81 1.52 14.53 -6.18
C LYS A 81 0.61 13.31 -6.39
N LYS A 82 1.16 12.19 -6.83
CA LYS A 82 0.41 10.96 -7.08
C LYS A 82 -0.18 10.36 -5.81
N VAL A 83 0.54 10.45 -4.68
CA VAL A 83 -0.01 10.10 -3.37
C VAL A 83 -1.23 10.98 -3.07
N PHE A 84 -1.12 12.30 -3.18
CA PHE A 84 -2.25 13.21 -2.92
C PHE A 84 -3.44 12.95 -3.85
N ASP A 85 -3.19 12.75 -5.15
CA ASP A 85 -4.23 12.48 -6.15
C ASP A 85 -5.04 11.21 -5.79
N ASN A 86 -4.44 10.25 -5.08
CA ASN A 86 -5.04 8.95 -4.75
C ASN A 86 -5.30 8.76 -3.25
N ILE A 87 -5.08 9.78 -2.41
CA ILE A 87 -5.10 9.63 -0.95
C ILE A 87 -6.45 9.07 -0.45
N LYS A 88 -7.54 9.47 -1.11
CA LYS A 88 -8.92 9.07 -0.80
C LYS A 88 -9.16 7.57 -0.93
N GLN A 89 -8.36 6.88 -1.74
CA GLN A 89 -8.45 5.43 -1.91
C GLN A 89 -8.26 4.68 -0.59
N LEU A 90 -7.30 5.13 0.21
CA LEU A 90 -7.05 4.59 1.55
C LEU A 90 -7.82 5.36 2.61
N ASP A 91 -7.91 6.68 2.50
CA ASP A 91 -8.51 7.52 3.54
C ASP A 91 -9.98 7.17 3.78
N GLU A 92 -10.74 6.93 2.72
CA GLU A 92 -12.17 6.58 2.77
C GLU A 92 -12.41 5.08 3.00
N SER A 93 -11.36 4.26 3.10
CA SER A 93 -11.50 2.79 3.18
C SER A 93 -12.12 2.26 4.47
N GLY A 94 -12.03 3.00 5.58
CA GLY A 94 -12.43 2.49 6.90
C GLY A 94 -11.50 1.42 7.50
N ALA A 95 -10.36 1.13 6.86
CA ALA A 95 -9.33 0.26 7.44
C ALA A 95 -8.67 0.92 8.68
N ASP A 96 -8.31 0.11 9.66
CA ASP A 96 -7.65 0.55 10.90
C ASP A 96 -6.19 0.96 10.64
N PHE A 97 -5.52 0.23 9.75
CA PHE A 97 -4.17 0.51 9.30
C PHE A 97 -4.16 0.66 7.79
N LYS A 98 -3.77 1.84 7.31
CA LYS A 98 -3.81 2.21 5.89
C LYS A 98 -2.38 2.35 5.37
N THR A 99 -2.01 1.60 4.34
CA THR A 99 -0.63 1.59 3.83
C THR A 99 -0.58 1.76 2.31
N PHE A 100 0.14 2.78 1.84
CA PHE A 100 0.60 2.83 0.46
C PHE A 100 1.93 2.07 0.33
N VAL A 101 1.99 1.13 -0.61
CA VAL A 101 3.23 0.48 -1.06
C VAL A 101 3.58 1.04 -2.43
N ILE A 102 4.67 1.80 -2.50
CA ILE A 102 5.01 2.59 -3.69
C ILE A 102 6.34 2.11 -4.25
N ASP A 103 6.34 1.69 -5.50
CA ASP A 103 7.55 1.49 -6.28
C ASP A 103 7.82 2.74 -7.08
N THR A 104 9.02 3.32 -6.95
CA THR A 104 9.40 4.49 -7.73
C THR A 104 10.83 4.40 -8.22
N LYS A 105 11.08 5.05 -9.34
CA LYS A 105 12.45 5.29 -9.83
C LYS A 105 13.19 6.31 -8.97
N GLY A 106 14.51 6.33 -9.12
CA GLY A 106 15.42 7.23 -8.42
C GLY A 106 16.01 6.64 -7.16
N THR A 107 17.04 7.31 -6.64
CA THR A 107 17.79 6.92 -5.44
C THR A 107 17.25 7.59 -4.18
N MET A 108 17.62 7.10 -3.01
CA MET A 108 17.32 7.73 -1.71
C MET A 108 17.76 9.20 -1.69
N ALA A 109 18.96 9.50 -2.22
CA ALA A 109 19.49 10.86 -2.27
C ALA A 109 18.62 11.79 -3.15
N GLU A 110 18.11 11.30 -4.29
CA GLU A 110 17.21 12.07 -5.14
C GLU A 110 15.86 12.33 -4.48
N HIS A 111 15.29 11.33 -3.79
CA HIS A 111 14.04 11.51 -3.05
C HIS A 111 14.21 12.45 -1.85
N GLU A 112 15.36 12.45 -1.20
CA GLU A 112 15.70 13.41 -0.16
C GLU A 112 15.81 14.83 -0.72
N ALA A 113 16.47 15.02 -1.87
CA ALA A 113 16.52 16.30 -2.55
C ALA A 113 15.14 16.83 -2.97
N LEU A 114 14.18 15.92 -3.23
CA LEU A 114 12.77 16.24 -3.50
C LEU A 114 11.93 16.43 -2.23
N ARG A 115 12.54 16.29 -1.05
CA ARG A 115 11.91 16.36 0.29
C ARG A 115 10.76 15.36 0.43
N ALA A 116 10.88 14.18 -0.22
CA ALA A 116 9.82 13.18 -0.20
C ALA A 116 9.50 12.72 1.22
N HIS A 117 10.52 12.46 2.05
CA HIS A 117 10.34 12.02 3.43
C HIS A 117 9.54 13.02 4.27
N GLN A 118 9.95 14.29 4.25
CA GLN A 118 9.26 15.35 4.99
C GLN A 118 7.79 15.46 4.53
N ARG A 119 7.56 15.55 3.21
CA ARG A 119 6.21 15.79 2.67
C ARG A 119 5.28 14.61 2.94
N LEU A 120 5.77 13.37 2.86
CA LEU A 120 4.96 12.19 3.20
C LEU A 120 4.75 12.06 4.71
N THR A 121 5.70 12.51 5.54
CA THR A 121 5.49 12.59 7.00
C THR A 121 4.39 13.58 7.35
N GLU A 122 4.32 14.72 6.65
CA GLU A 122 3.22 15.67 6.78
C GLU A 122 1.88 15.05 6.34
N VAL A 123 1.85 14.24 5.28
CA VAL A 123 0.65 13.50 4.88
C VAL A 123 0.23 12.50 5.95
N TYR A 124 1.17 11.71 6.47
CA TYR A 124 0.91 10.76 7.56
C TYR A 124 0.32 11.48 8.78
N GLY A 125 0.90 12.61 9.20
CA GLY A 125 0.40 13.38 10.34
C GLY A 125 -1.04 13.89 10.20
N ASN A 126 -1.53 14.05 8.96
CA ASN A 126 -2.89 14.52 8.69
C ASN A 126 -3.91 13.39 8.39
N THR A 127 -3.44 12.23 7.93
CA THR A 127 -4.31 11.16 7.39
C THR A 127 -4.15 9.82 8.11
N ASN A 128 -3.09 9.68 8.90
CA ASN A 128 -2.63 8.42 9.49
C ASN A 128 -2.35 7.31 8.45
N ILE A 129 -2.13 7.68 7.18
CA ILE A 129 -1.76 6.75 6.11
C ILE A 129 -0.25 6.55 6.12
N GLN A 130 0.15 5.29 6.20
CA GLN A 130 1.53 4.85 6.23
C GLN A 130 2.08 4.66 4.80
N PHE A 131 3.39 4.77 4.64
CA PHE A 131 4.07 4.66 3.36
C PHE A 131 5.26 3.73 3.45
N ILE A 132 5.32 2.78 2.51
CA ILE A 132 6.52 2.02 2.17
C ILE A 132 6.90 2.43 0.75
N VAL A 133 7.93 3.25 0.59
CA VAL A 133 8.43 3.65 -0.73
C VAL A 133 9.71 2.88 -1.04
N ARG A 134 9.64 1.98 -2.00
CA ARG A 134 10.79 1.22 -2.51
C ARG A 134 11.42 2.00 -3.66
N VAL A 135 12.69 2.31 -3.50
CA VAL A 135 13.52 3.05 -4.45
C VAL A 135 14.65 2.14 -4.95
N GLU A 136 15.47 2.60 -5.89
CA GLU A 136 16.44 1.72 -6.56
C GLU A 136 17.57 1.22 -5.62
N ASP A 137 17.90 1.99 -4.59
CA ASP A 137 18.98 1.73 -3.64
C ASP A 137 18.52 1.65 -2.17
N GLY A 138 17.20 1.54 -1.90
CA GLY A 138 16.70 1.53 -0.53
C GLY A 138 15.18 1.52 -0.38
N ILE A 139 14.74 1.67 0.87
CA ILE A 139 13.32 1.75 1.24
C ILE A 139 13.12 2.91 2.22
N LEU A 140 12.17 3.78 1.92
CA LEU A 140 11.68 4.83 2.81
C LEU A 140 10.43 4.34 3.53
N ILE A 141 10.44 4.36 4.87
CA ILE A 141 9.34 3.87 5.69
C ILE A 141 8.80 5.02 6.55
N ILE A 142 7.50 5.29 6.45
CA ILE A 142 6.83 6.39 7.15
C ILE A 142 5.51 5.90 7.75
N PRO A 143 5.31 6.01 9.07
CA PRO A 143 6.33 6.36 10.07
C PRO A 143 7.35 5.21 10.23
N PRO A 144 8.56 5.46 10.75
CA PRO A 144 9.60 4.42 10.92
C PRO A 144 9.17 3.22 11.77
N ASN A 145 8.23 3.43 12.70
CA ASN A 145 7.68 2.44 13.62
C ASN A 145 6.21 2.10 13.32
N GLY A 146 5.79 2.23 12.07
CA GLY A 146 4.42 1.95 11.64
C GLY A 146 4.01 0.48 11.82
N LYS A 147 2.70 0.27 11.93
CA LYS A 147 2.06 -1.06 11.95
C LYS A 147 1.69 -1.46 10.52
N PHE A 148 2.69 -1.91 9.78
CA PHE A 148 2.56 -2.27 8.36
C PHE A 148 2.06 -3.69 8.13
N LEU A 149 2.28 -4.60 9.07
CA LEU A 149 1.83 -5.99 8.99
C LEU A 149 0.87 -6.26 10.14
N PRO A 150 -0.19 -7.06 9.92
CA PRO A 150 -1.00 -7.60 11.00
C PRO A 150 -0.12 -8.46 11.92
N GLU A 151 -0.39 -8.38 13.21
CA GLU A 151 0.21 -9.29 14.18
C GLU A 151 -0.38 -10.69 13.94
N GLY A 152 0.49 -11.63 13.56
CA GLY A 152 0.12 -13.01 13.36
C GLY A 152 -0.16 -13.69 14.70
N THR A 153 -1.17 -14.55 14.75
CA THR A 153 -1.21 -15.64 15.73
C THR A 153 -0.19 -16.68 15.30
N LEU A 154 0.91 -16.77 16.03
CA LEU A 154 1.75 -17.98 16.06
C LEU A 154 0.98 -19.12 16.72
#